data_AF-A0A3B9MRK4-F1
#
_entry.id   AF-A0A3B9MRK4-F1
#
_cell.length_a   1.000
_cell.length_b   1.000
_cell.length_c   1.000
_cell.angle_alpha   90.00
_cell.angle_beta   90.00
_cell.angle_gamma   90.00
#
_symmetry.space_group_name_H-M   'P 1'
#
loop_
_entity.id
_entity.type
_entity.pdbx_description
1 polymer ?
#
loop_
_entity_poly.entity_id
_entity_poly.type
_entity_poly.pdbx_seq_one_letter_code
_entity_poly.pdbx_strand_id
1 'polypeptide(L)'
;MKKKLNLLILIMLLCFVLTGCGNAIPDLSEEETLMVDTYMAELLLKYDENYKTKLLGENEIDQEIKIRKEIEEEEKRRAEREAEIEKAKKEQKESVSSNSASSGGKAEAKDNAVDLESFLDIEDFSVECTGVTFEDSYADAGDEMFFSITPSSGCKIAVSHLRITNNSSEAKILDILNKGARFKLSFNSGPYHNTMVSILLSDFTMYSGNINAGESIDLVMLVDLPESECVEVDDLDLNIKYNGESGRCSLIGEL
;
A
#
# COMPACT_ATOMS: atom_id res chain seq x y z
N MET A 1 -9.33 -57.40 60.52
CA MET A 1 -8.09 -57.31 59.71
C MET A 1 -8.28 -57.75 58.26
N LYS A 2 -9.00 -58.85 57.97
CA LYS A 2 -9.24 -59.36 56.60
C LYS A 2 -9.87 -58.36 55.61
N LYS A 3 -10.79 -57.49 56.06
CA LYS A 3 -11.44 -56.47 55.20
C LYS A 3 -10.49 -55.34 54.73
N LYS A 4 -9.51 -54.96 55.56
CA LYS A 4 -8.49 -53.95 55.20
C LYS A 4 -7.43 -54.52 54.26
N LEU A 5 -7.12 -55.82 54.41
CA LEU A 5 -6.21 -56.53 53.52
C LEU A 5 -6.81 -56.72 52.11
N ASN A 6 -8.10 -57.06 52.01
CA ASN A 6 -8.78 -57.17 50.71
C ASN A 6 -8.91 -55.81 49.98
N LEU A 7 -9.10 -54.71 50.70
CA LEU A 7 -9.12 -53.37 50.11
C LEU A 7 -7.75 -52.98 49.54
N LEU A 8 -6.67 -53.32 50.23
CA LEU A 8 -5.31 -53.02 49.79
C LEU A 8 -4.92 -53.84 48.54
N ILE A 9 -5.36 -55.09 48.46
CA ILE A 9 -5.17 -55.94 47.26
C ILE A 9 -5.97 -55.38 46.07
N LEU A 10 -7.19 -54.89 46.29
CA LEU A 10 -8.02 -54.30 45.24
C LEU A 10 -7.39 -53.01 44.67
N ILE A 11 -6.84 -52.16 45.53
CA ILE A 11 -6.14 -50.94 45.12
C ILE A 11 -4.88 -51.28 44.31
N MET A 12 -4.13 -52.30 44.74
CA MET A 12 -2.91 -52.74 44.05
C MET A 12 -3.23 -53.35 42.67
N LEU A 13 -4.34 -54.11 42.57
CA LEU A 13 -4.86 -54.61 41.30
C LEU A 13 -5.29 -53.47 40.38
N LEU A 14 -5.95 -52.43 40.91
CA LEU A 14 -6.37 -51.25 40.15
C LEU A 14 -5.19 -50.44 39.62
N CYS A 15 -4.10 -50.33 40.40
CA CYS A 15 -2.84 -49.73 39.95
C CYS A 15 -2.20 -50.50 38.79
N PHE A 16 -2.34 -51.83 38.75
CA PHE A 16 -1.85 -52.66 37.63
C PHE A 16 -2.69 -52.51 36.35
N VAL A 17 -3.96 -52.11 36.45
CA VAL A 17 -4.78 -51.82 35.25
C VAL A 17 -4.55 -50.40 34.73
N LEU A 18 -4.09 -49.48 35.60
CA LEU A 18 -3.75 -48.10 35.22
C LEU A 18 -2.34 -47.94 34.65
N THR A 19 -1.46 -48.94 34.80
CA THR A 19 -0.23 -49.01 33.99
C THR A 19 -0.63 -49.48 32.59
N GLY A 20 -1.15 -48.54 31.80
CA GLY A 20 -1.33 -48.74 30.37
C GLY A 20 -0.04 -49.30 29.78
N CYS A 21 -0.16 -50.38 29.02
CA CYS A 21 0.94 -50.94 28.26
C CYS A 21 1.56 -49.80 27.46
N GLY A 22 2.83 -49.47 27.74
CA GLY A 22 3.56 -48.44 27.03
C GLY A 22 3.73 -48.87 25.59
N ASN A 23 2.75 -48.58 24.75
CA ASN A 23 3.00 -48.43 23.33
C ASN A 23 3.96 -47.26 23.25
N ALA A 24 5.21 -47.57 22.92
CA ALA A 24 6.15 -46.58 22.43
C ALA A 24 5.39 -45.75 21.41
N ILE A 25 5.43 -44.42 21.58
CA ILE A 25 5.03 -43.51 20.51
C ILE A 25 5.80 -44.03 19.29
N PRO A 26 5.13 -44.41 18.19
CA PRO A 26 5.83 -44.84 17.00
C PRO A 26 6.85 -43.77 16.67
N ASP A 27 8.09 -44.17 16.42
CA ASP A 27 9.15 -43.24 16.03
C ASP A 27 8.79 -42.79 14.61
N LEU A 28 8.02 -41.70 14.51
CA LEU A 28 7.68 -41.08 13.25
C LEU A 28 8.95 -40.44 12.70
N SER A 29 9.13 -40.51 11.39
CA SER A 29 10.16 -39.68 10.76
C SER A 29 9.84 -38.18 10.98
N GLU A 30 10.83 -37.30 10.88
CA GLU A 30 10.62 -35.85 11.04
C GLU A 30 9.54 -35.32 10.08
N GLU A 31 9.43 -35.89 8.87
CA GLU A 31 8.43 -35.52 7.87
C GLU A 31 7.00 -35.94 8.27
N GLU A 32 6.83 -37.15 8.80
CA GLU A 32 5.52 -37.64 9.25
C GLU A 32 5.04 -36.88 10.49
N THR A 33 5.98 -36.50 11.37
CA THR A 33 5.67 -35.68 12.55
C THR A 33 5.19 -34.30 12.13
N LEU A 34 5.85 -33.67 11.16
CA LEU A 34 5.48 -32.35 10.64
C LEU A 34 4.10 -32.37 9.96
N MET A 35 3.76 -33.46 9.25
CA MET A 35 2.43 -33.63 8.65
C MET A 35 1.32 -33.76 9.72
N VAL A 36 1.60 -34.46 10.81
CA VAL A 36 0.64 -34.58 11.92
C VAL A 36 0.48 -33.25 12.64
N ASP A 37 1.57 -32.55 12.93
CA ASP A 37 1.55 -31.25 13.61
C ASP A 37 0.79 -30.19 12.80
N THR A 38 1.04 -30.12 11.49
CA THR A 38 0.32 -29.19 10.60
C THR A 38 -1.17 -29.51 10.53
N TYR A 39 -1.54 -30.80 10.44
CA TYR A 39 -2.94 -31.21 10.48
C TYR A 39 -3.62 -30.86 11.81
N MET A 40 -2.93 -31.03 12.95
CA MET A 40 -3.47 -30.65 14.25
C MET A 40 -3.65 -29.15 14.39
N ALA A 41 -2.68 -28.35 13.89
CA ALA A 41 -2.78 -26.91 13.88
C ALA A 41 -3.95 -26.43 13.01
N GLU A 42 -4.14 -27.01 11.83
CA GLU A 42 -5.26 -26.67 10.94
C GLU A 42 -6.61 -27.01 11.57
N LEU A 43 -6.72 -28.16 12.23
CA LEU A 43 -7.95 -28.58 12.91
C LEU A 43 -8.29 -27.64 14.08
N LEU A 44 -7.28 -27.23 14.86
CA LEU A 44 -7.48 -26.27 15.95
C LEU A 44 -7.94 -24.91 15.43
N LEU A 45 -7.32 -24.40 14.36
CA LEU A 45 -7.71 -23.13 13.76
C LEU A 45 -9.12 -23.19 13.14
N LYS A 46 -9.50 -24.32 12.53
CA LYS A 46 -10.83 -24.49 11.93
C LYS A 46 -11.98 -24.46 12.94
N TYR A 47 -11.75 -24.92 14.17
CA TYR A 47 -12.77 -24.98 15.22
C TYR A 47 -12.56 -23.93 16.33
N ASP A 48 -11.57 -23.06 16.19
CA ASP A 48 -11.42 -21.91 17.07
C ASP A 48 -12.50 -20.87 16.75
N GLU A 49 -13.37 -20.60 17.72
CA GLU A 49 -14.47 -19.65 17.63
C GLU A 49 -13.98 -18.22 17.35
N ASN A 50 -12.74 -17.90 17.72
CA ASN A 50 -12.11 -16.60 17.46
C ASN A 50 -11.22 -16.57 16.21
N TYR A 51 -11.07 -17.69 15.50
CA TYR A 51 -10.29 -17.70 14.26
C TYR A 51 -11.12 -17.11 13.12
N LYS A 52 -10.94 -15.81 12.90
CA LYS A 52 -11.50 -15.11 11.75
C LYS A 52 -10.56 -15.27 10.56
N THR A 53 -11.00 -16.02 9.55
CA THR A 53 -10.35 -16.01 8.24
C THR A 53 -10.36 -14.59 7.70
N LYS A 54 -9.23 -14.13 7.11
CA LYS A 54 -9.10 -12.78 6.54
C LYS A 54 -10.11 -12.47 5.42
N LEU A 55 -10.76 -13.49 4.88
CA LEU A 55 -11.83 -13.37 3.91
C LEU A 55 -13.16 -13.15 4.64
N LEU A 56 -13.71 -11.95 4.47
CA LEU A 56 -15.04 -11.57 4.97
C LEU A 56 -16.10 -12.50 4.38
N GLY A 57 -17.06 -12.91 5.20
CA GLY A 57 -18.22 -13.67 4.73
C GLY A 57 -19.09 -12.82 3.80
N GLU A 58 -19.84 -13.45 2.90
CA GLU A 58 -20.71 -12.78 1.91
C GLU A 58 -21.66 -11.74 2.54
N ASN A 59 -22.16 -12.01 3.76
CA ASN A 59 -23.00 -11.08 4.52
C ASN A 59 -22.26 -9.84 5.05
N GLU A 60 -20.97 -9.95 5.36
CA GLU A 60 -20.14 -8.83 5.85
C GLU A 60 -19.70 -7.94 4.67
N ILE A 61 -19.48 -8.55 3.50
CA ILE A 61 -19.24 -7.82 2.23
C ILE A 61 -20.45 -6.96 1.88
N ASP A 62 -21.66 -7.49 2.00
CA ASP A 62 -22.90 -6.74 1.73
C ASP A 62 -23.10 -5.55 2.69
N GLN A 63 -22.69 -5.69 3.95
CA GLN A 63 -22.73 -4.60 4.93
C GLN A 63 -21.74 -3.49 4.56
N GLU A 64 -20.51 -3.86 4.18
CA GLU A 64 -19.49 -2.89 3.80
C GLU A 64 -19.84 -2.15 2.49
N ILE A 65 -20.47 -2.84 1.53
CA ILE A 65 -20.98 -2.22 0.30
C ILE A 65 -22.10 -1.22 0.62
N LYS A 66 -22.99 -1.52 1.58
CA LYS A 66 -24.04 -0.58 2.01
C LYS A 66 -23.43 0.67 2.66
N ILE A 67 -22.48 0.49 3.57
CA ILE A 67 -21.77 1.61 4.22
C ILE A 67 -21.08 2.49 3.17
N ARG A 68 -20.41 1.89 2.18
CA ARG A 68 -19.79 2.64 1.06
C ARG A 68 -20.80 3.45 0.25
N LYS A 69 -21.98 2.88 -0.04
CA LYS A 69 -23.05 3.57 -0.78
C LYS A 69 -23.65 4.73 0.01
N GLU A 70 -23.84 4.56 1.31
CA GLU A 70 -24.32 5.63 2.20
C GLU A 70 -23.34 6.81 2.26
N ILE A 71 -22.03 6.53 2.32
CA ILE A 71 -20.98 7.56 2.28
C ILE A 71 -21.01 8.32 0.94
N GLU A 72 -21.14 7.62 -0.19
CA GLU A 72 -21.20 8.25 -1.51
C GLU A 72 -22.46 9.13 -1.69
N GLU A 73 -23.62 8.71 -1.16
CA GLU A 73 -24.83 9.52 -1.15
C GLU A 73 -24.72 10.75 -0.26
N GLU A 74 -24.04 10.64 0.88
CA GLU A 74 -23.78 11.79 1.76
C GLU A 74 -22.82 12.80 1.12
N GLU A 75 -21.79 12.34 0.41
CA GLU A 75 -20.89 13.21 -0.36
C GLU A 75 -21.63 13.93 -1.50
N LYS A 76 -22.50 13.25 -2.24
CA LYS A 76 -23.35 13.89 -3.28
C LYS A 76 -24.25 14.97 -2.70
N ARG A 77 -24.92 14.68 -1.57
CA ARG A 77 -25.79 15.65 -0.88
C ARG A 77 -25.03 16.85 -0.32
N ARG A 78 -23.74 16.68 0.00
CA ARG A 78 -22.86 17.77 0.42
C ARG A 78 -22.43 18.63 -0.76
N ALA A 79 -22.08 18.00 -1.89
CA ALA A 79 -21.76 18.70 -3.13
C ALA A 79 -22.95 19.52 -3.67
N GLU A 80 -24.18 18.99 -3.58
CA GLU A 80 -25.41 19.72 -3.97
C GLU A 80 -25.66 20.96 -3.08
N ARG A 81 -25.46 20.85 -1.77
CA ARG A 81 -25.55 21.99 -0.84
C ARG A 81 -24.48 23.05 -1.13
N GLU A 82 -23.26 22.63 -1.44
CA GLU A 82 -22.18 23.55 -1.81
C GLU A 82 -22.48 24.26 -3.15
N ALA A 83 -23.09 23.56 -4.11
CA ALA A 83 -23.55 24.14 -5.37
C ALA A 83 -24.73 25.14 -5.19
N GLU A 84 -25.66 24.89 -4.27
CA GLU A 84 -26.72 25.86 -3.92
C GLU A 84 -26.15 27.12 -3.27
N ILE A 85 -25.17 26.98 -2.37
CA ILE A 85 -24.47 28.13 -1.76
C ILE A 85 -23.70 28.93 -2.82
N GLU A 86 -23.09 28.28 -3.81
CA GLU A 86 -22.40 28.95 -4.91
C GLU A 86 -23.39 29.68 -5.85
N LYS A 87 -24.59 29.13 -6.07
CA LYS A 87 -25.67 29.80 -6.82
C LYS A 87 -26.23 31.02 -6.09
N ALA A 88 -26.47 30.93 -4.78
CA ALA A 88 -26.88 32.07 -3.97
C ALA A 88 -25.82 33.20 -3.95
N LYS A 89 -24.53 32.84 -4.02
CA LYS A 89 -23.41 33.79 -4.12
C LYS A 89 -23.30 34.44 -5.52
N LYS A 90 -23.86 33.82 -6.56
CA LYS A 90 -23.95 34.37 -7.93
C LYS A 90 -25.12 35.34 -8.10
N GLU A 91 -26.24 35.15 -7.40
CA GLU A 91 -27.39 36.07 -7.45
C GLU A 91 -27.10 37.43 -6.77
N GLN A 92 -26.07 37.53 -5.93
CA GLN A 92 -25.61 38.80 -5.35
C GLN A 92 -24.62 39.58 -6.25
N LYS A 93 -24.31 39.06 -7.45
CA LYS A 93 -23.36 39.64 -8.42
C LYS A 93 -24.01 40.11 -9.72
N GLU A 94 -25.33 40.31 -9.74
CA GLU A 94 -26.05 40.93 -10.86
C GLU A 94 -26.15 42.46 -10.70
N SER A 95 -24.98 43.11 -10.66
CA SER A 95 -24.84 44.47 -11.20
C SER A 95 -23.44 44.58 -11.79
N VAL A 96 -23.36 44.31 -13.10
CA VAL A 96 -22.44 44.82 -14.13
C VAL A 96 -22.17 43.71 -15.15
N SER A 97 -22.91 43.85 -16.25
CA SER A 97 -22.57 43.51 -17.65
C SER A 97 -22.32 42.04 -18.06
N SER A 98 -23.33 41.51 -18.77
CA SER A 98 -23.26 40.90 -20.12
C SER A 98 -21.86 40.86 -20.76
N ASN A 99 -21.36 39.75 -21.33
CA ASN A 99 -22.01 38.84 -22.29
C ASN A 99 -21.26 37.47 -22.38
N SER A 100 -22.02 36.39 -22.55
CA SER A 100 -21.73 34.98 -22.93
C SER A 100 -20.53 34.73 -23.87
N ALA A 101 -19.86 33.57 -23.99
CA ALA A 101 -19.88 32.17 -23.50
C ALA A 101 -18.47 31.59 -23.87
N SER A 102 -17.88 30.51 -23.34
CA SER A 102 -18.36 29.19 -22.97
C SER A 102 -17.28 28.44 -22.16
N SER A 103 -17.70 27.90 -21.01
CA SER A 103 -17.36 26.61 -20.38
C SER A 103 -15.97 25.99 -20.54
N GLY A 104 -15.31 25.82 -19.39
CA GLY A 104 -14.25 24.86 -19.14
C GLY A 104 -13.72 25.03 -17.71
N GLY A 105 -14.50 24.60 -16.71
CA GLY A 105 -14.17 24.73 -15.29
C GLY A 105 -12.98 23.85 -14.90
N LYS A 106 -11.77 24.33 -15.17
CA LYS A 106 -10.53 23.89 -14.52
C LYS A 106 -10.64 24.35 -13.07
N ALA A 107 -10.78 23.44 -12.13
CA ALA A 107 -10.42 23.74 -10.76
C ALA A 107 -8.93 24.09 -10.79
N GLU A 108 -8.63 25.38 -10.79
CA GLU A 108 -7.27 25.90 -10.64
C GLU A 108 -6.77 25.42 -9.28
N ALA A 109 -6.10 24.27 -9.30
CA ALA A 109 -5.28 23.84 -8.21
C ALA A 109 -4.24 24.94 -8.00
N LYS A 110 -4.34 25.64 -6.87
CA LYS A 110 -3.37 26.66 -6.45
C LYS A 110 -1.97 26.10 -6.66
N ASP A 111 -1.17 26.88 -7.35
CA ASP A 111 0.23 26.64 -7.61
C ASP A 111 1.01 26.73 -6.28
N ASN A 112 1.11 25.62 -5.56
CA ASN A 112 1.92 25.50 -4.36
C ASN A 112 3.15 24.68 -4.73
N ALA A 113 4.11 25.34 -5.37
CA ALA A 113 5.46 24.82 -5.47
C ALA A 113 6.00 24.57 -4.04
N VAL A 114 6.47 23.36 -3.78
CA VAL A 114 7.02 22.94 -2.48
C VAL A 114 8.39 22.29 -2.67
N ASP A 115 9.21 22.35 -1.63
CA ASP A 115 10.40 21.52 -1.49
C ASP A 115 9.98 20.10 -1.09
N LEU A 116 10.42 19.09 -1.83
CA LEU A 116 9.95 17.70 -1.67
C LEU A 116 10.30 17.15 -0.29
N GLU A 117 11.55 17.35 0.12
CA GLU A 117 12.12 16.85 1.35
C GLU A 117 11.43 17.46 2.57
N SER A 118 11.26 18.78 2.56
CA SER A 118 10.54 19.50 3.61
C SER A 118 9.06 19.13 3.63
N PHE A 119 8.42 18.97 2.46
CA PHE A 119 7.00 18.65 2.39
C PHE A 119 6.69 17.24 2.91
N LEU A 120 7.62 16.30 2.76
CA LEU A 120 7.49 14.93 3.26
C LEU A 120 8.07 14.74 4.66
N ASP A 121 8.59 15.76 5.35
CA ASP A 121 9.31 15.65 6.63
C ASP A 121 10.48 14.63 6.55
N ILE A 122 11.37 14.81 5.56
CA ILE A 122 12.55 13.96 5.31
C ILE A 122 13.82 14.80 5.06
N GLU A 123 13.99 15.94 5.74
CA GLU A 123 15.03 16.95 5.47
C GLU A 123 16.48 16.46 5.59
N ASP A 124 16.68 15.31 6.24
CA ASP A 124 17.98 14.64 6.33
C ASP A 124 18.39 13.91 5.04
N PHE A 125 17.44 13.70 4.13
CA PHE A 125 17.63 13.01 2.87
C PHE A 125 17.53 14.00 1.71
N SER A 126 18.20 13.72 0.60
CA SER A 126 17.97 14.44 -0.67
C SER A 126 17.51 13.47 -1.74
N VAL A 127 16.55 13.90 -2.55
CA VAL A 127 15.96 13.12 -3.63
C VAL A 127 16.32 13.74 -4.97
N GLU A 128 17.03 12.97 -5.80
CA GLU A 128 17.41 13.39 -7.16
C GLU A 128 16.80 12.44 -8.18
N CYS A 129 16.15 12.97 -9.23
CA CYS A 129 15.75 12.14 -10.37
C CYS A 129 16.93 11.98 -11.34
N THR A 130 17.34 10.74 -11.57
CA THR A 130 18.49 10.42 -12.43
C THR A 130 18.10 10.11 -13.87
N GLY A 131 16.80 9.92 -14.13
CA GLY A 131 16.26 9.74 -15.47
C GLY A 131 14.92 9.00 -15.50
N VAL A 132 14.33 8.89 -16.70
CA VAL A 132 13.10 8.15 -16.96
C VAL A 132 13.32 7.14 -18.08
N THR A 133 12.88 5.89 -17.89
CA THR A 133 12.86 4.85 -18.92
C THR A 133 11.43 4.36 -19.17
N PHE A 134 11.16 3.85 -20.38
CA PHE A 134 9.86 3.25 -20.73
C PHE A 134 10.05 1.79 -21.09
N GLU A 135 9.35 0.91 -20.38
CA GLU A 135 9.53 -0.55 -20.47
C GLU A 135 8.19 -1.26 -20.72
N ASP A 136 8.23 -2.37 -21.47
CA ASP A 136 7.03 -3.20 -21.72
C ASP A 136 6.65 -4.07 -20.50
N SER A 137 7.60 -4.25 -19.58
CA SER A 137 7.43 -4.89 -18.28
C SER A 137 8.59 -4.50 -17.38
N TYR A 138 8.35 -4.30 -16.08
CA TYR A 138 9.39 -3.97 -15.11
C TYR A 138 9.66 -5.13 -14.15
N ALA A 139 10.92 -5.24 -13.69
CA ALA A 139 11.41 -6.31 -12.81
C ALA A 139 11.21 -7.74 -13.39
N ASP A 140 11.23 -7.85 -14.72
CA ASP A 140 11.19 -9.15 -15.39
C ASP A 140 12.51 -9.92 -15.16
N ALA A 141 12.45 -10.96 -14.33
CA ALA A 141 13.60 -11.84 -14.06
C ALA A 141 13.69 -13.02 -15.04
N GLY A 142 12.91 -13.03 -16.12
CA GLY A 142 12.91 -14.11 -17.10
C GLY A 142 12.20 -15.37 -16.61
N ASP A 143 12.77 -16.55 -16.90
CA ASP A 143 12.13 -17.86 -16.66
C ASP A 143 11.96 -18.25 -15.17
N GLU A 144 12.55 -17.48 -14.26
CA GLU A 144 12.33 -17.62 -12.83
C GLU A 144 11.26 -16.62 -12.41
N MET A 145 10.13 -17.09 -11.86
CA MET A 145 8.93 -16.32 -11.48
C MET A 145 9.19 -15.30 -10.35
N PHE A 146 10.15 -14.39 -10.53
CA PHE A 146 10.26 -13.21 -9.70
C PHE A 146 9.32 -12.15 -10.27
N PHE A 147 8.63 -11.48 -9.36
CA PHE A 147 7.57 -10.51 -9.60
C PHE A 147 7.85 -9.58 -10.80
N SER A 148 7.11 -9.78 -11.90
CA SER A 148 7.08 -8.84 -13.01
C SER A 148 5.86 -7.94 -12.92
N ILE A 149 6.04 -6.66 -13.25
CA ILE A 149 4.98 -5.67 -13.35
C ILE A 149 4.65 -5.49 -14.82
N THR A 150 3.43 -5.84 -15.20
CA THR A 150 2.92 -5.71 -16.57
C THR A 150 2.01 -4.49 -16.67
N PRO A 151 2.17 -3.65 -17.70
CA PRO A 151 1.34 -2.48 -17.89
C PRO A 151 -0.07 -2.85 -18.36
N SER A 152 -0.99 -1.90 -18.22
CA SER A 152 -2.31 -1.97 -18.83
C SER A 152 -2.24 -2.01 -20.36
N SER A 153 -3.23 -2.60 -21.02
CA SER A 153 -3.26 -2.69 -22.49
C SER A 153 -3.14 -1.31 -23.16
N GLY A 154 -2.17 -1.17 -24.07
CA GLY A 154 -1.89 0.10 -24.77
C GLY A 154 -1.04 1.09 -23.97
N CYS A 155 -0.49 0.66 -22.83
CA CYS A 155 0.44 1.42 -22.00
C CYS A 155 1.81 0.73 -21.93
N LYS A 156 2.82 1.51 -21.55
CA LYS A 156 4.14 1.04 -21.09
C LYS A 156 4.32 1.45 -19.63
N ILE A 157 5.25 0.81 -18.95
CA ILE A 157 5.69 1.24 -17.61
C ILE A 157 6.71 2.37 -17.79
N ALA A 158 6.35 3.57 -17.35
CA ALA A 158 7.31 4.65 -17.14
C ALA A 158 7.99 4.45 -15.78
N VAL A 159 9.32 4.32 -15.80
CA VAL A 159 10.17 4.11 -14.63
C VAL A 159 10.96 5.39 -14.38
N SER A 160 10.58 6.15 -13.35
CA SER A 160 11.36 7.30 -12.89
C SER A 160 12.39 6.82 -11.87
N HIS A 161 13.67 6.93 -12.22
CA HIS A 161 14.79 6.51 -11.38
C HIS A 161 15.17 7.63 -10.42
N LEU A 162 15.17 7.33 -9.13
CA LEU A 162 15.47 8.27 -8.04
C LEU A 162 16.71 7.82 -7.30
N ARG A 163 17.60 8.77 -6.99
CA ARG A 163 18.70 8.57 -6.07
C ARG A 163 18.38 9.29 -4.76
N ILE A 164 18.37 8.53 -3.67
CA ILE A 164 18.17 9.07 -2.32
C ILE A 164 19.48 9.04 -1.56
N THR A 165 19.91 10.17 -1.03
CA THR A 165 21.16 10.28 -0.25
C THR A 165 20.87 10.70 1.18
N ASN A 166 21.39 9.97 2.17
CA ASN A 166 21.35 10.41 3.57
C ASN A 166 22.47 11.41 3.83
N ASN A 167 22.12 12.68 3.98
CA ASN A 167 23.07 13.78 4.18
C ASN A 167 23.47 13.98 5.64
N SER A 168 22.90 13.20 6.56
CA SER A 168 23.22 13.27 7.99
C SER A 168 24.51 12.52 8.32
N SER A 169 25.02 12.76 9.53
CA SER A 169 26.23 12.10 10.04
C SER A 169 25.98 10.73 10.68
N GLU A 170 24.74 10.24 10.67
CA GLU A 170 24.33 8.97 11.28
C GLU A 170 23.39 8.18 10.36
N ALA A 171 23.22 6.89 10.63
CA ALA A 171 22.26 6.08 9.91
C ALA A 171 20.83 6.49 10.29
N LYS A 172 19.97 6.69 9.28
CA LYS A 172 18.58 7.12 9.47
C LYS A 172 17.62 6.26 8.67
N ILE A 173 16.43 6.10 9.22
CA ILE A 173 15.34 5.38 8.56
C ILE A 173 14.59 6.36 7.66
N LEU A 174 14.54 6.06 6.37
CA LEU A 174 13.63 6.67 5.43
C LEU A 174 12.36 5.82 5.38
N ASP A 175 11.24 6.37 5.83
CA ASP A 175 9.96 5.67 5.95
C ASP A 175 8.86 6.41 5.19
N ILE A 176 8.75 6.15 3.89
CA ILE A 176 7.69 6.69 3.03
C ILE A 176 6.39 5.88 3.22
N LEU A 177 6.52 4.56 3.40
CA LEU A 177 5.41 3.64 3.61
C LEU A 177 4.41 4.13 4.67
N ASN A 178 4.90 4.47 5.86
CA ASN A 178 4.03 4.84 6.97
C ASN A 178 3.53 6.30 6.92
N LYS A 179 4.04 7.13 5.99
CA LYS A 179 3.56 8.52 5.82
C LYS A 179 2.22 8.59 5.10
N GLY A 180 1.82 7.55 4.37
CA GLY A 180 0.55 7.54 3.64
C GLY A 180 0.45 8.61 2.54
N ALA A 181 1.59 9.11 2.08
CA ALA A 181 1.67 10.04 0.97
C ALA A 181 1.19 9.38 -0.33
N ARG A 182 0.57 10.18 -1.21
CA ARG A 182 0.15 9.73 -2.54
C ARG A 182 0.83 10.57 -3.59
N PHE A 183 1.29 9.91 -4.63
CA PHE A 183 2.11 10.53 -5.66
C PHE A 183 1.43 10.42 -7.02
N LYS A 184 1.60 11.47 -7.82
CA LYS A 184 1.25 11.47 -9.24
C LYS A 184 2.36 12.15 -10.03
N LEU A 185 2.67 11.62 -11.20
CA LEU A 185 3.67 12.19 -12.10
C LEU A 185 2.99 12.77 -13.33
N SER A 186 3.52 13.89 -13.81
CA SER A 186 3.18 14.50 -15.10
C SER A 186 4.45 14.59 -15.93
N PHE A 187 4.37 14.12 -17.17
CA PHE A 187 5.48 14.09 -18.12
C PHE A 187 5.27 15.21 -19.14
N ASN A 188 6.28 16.06 -19.36
CA ASN A 188 6.26 17.17 -20.32
C ASN A 188 5.02 18.07 -20.19
N SER A 189 4.68 18.49 -18.95
CA SER A 189 3.48 19.29 -18.64
C SER A 189 2.14 18.63 -19.06
N GLY A 190 2.12 17.30 -19.18
CA GLY A 190 0.96 16.51 -19.53
C GLY A 190 -0.06 16.32 -18.39
N PRO A 191 -1.02 15.40 -18.55
CA PRO A 191 -1.90 15.02 -17.46
C PRO A 191 -1.14 14.28 -16.34
N TYR A 192 -1.59 14.45 -15.10
CA TYR A 192 -1.06 13.69 -13.97
C TYR A 192 -1.58 12.26 -13.94
N HIS A 193 -0.66 11.31 -13.88
CA HIS A 193 -0.91 9.87 -13.77
C HIS A 193 -0.58 9.39 -12.35
N ASN A 194 -1.38 8.47 -11.81
CA ASN A 194 -1.09 7.91 -10.48
C ASN A 194 0.13 7.00 -10.55
N THR A 195 0.99 7.07 -9.54
CA THR A 195 2.07 6.10 -9.40
C THR A 195 1.50 4.76 -8.96
N MET A 196 2.04 3.69 -9.52
CA MET A 196 1.77 2.33 -9.11
C MET A 196 2.39 2.09 -7.73
N VAL A 197 1.72 1.26 -6.95
CA VAL A 197 2.18 0.77 -5.66
C VAL A 197 2.58 -0.68 -5.85
N SER A 198 3.79 -1.04 -5.44
CA SER A 198 4.31 -2.39 -5.55
C SER A 198 4.95 -2.85 -4.24
N ILE A 199 5.29 -4.14 -4.19
CA ILE A 199 6.05 -4.74 -3.08
C ILE A 199 7.55 -4.79 -3.38
N LEU A 200 8.02 -4.08 -4.41
CA LEU A 200 9.42 -4.03 -4.75
C LEU A 200 10.18 -3.31 -3.64
N LEU A 201 11.34 -3.86 -3.26
CA LEU A 201 12.21 -3.23 -2.26
C LEU A 201 12.72 -1.86 -2.71
N SER A 202 12.76 -1.62 -4.02
CA SER A 202 13.16 -0.36 -4.64
C SER A 202 11.99 0.61 -4.88
N ASP A 203 10.75 0.28 -4.49
CA ASP A 203 9.60 1.17 -4.71
C ASP A 203 9.63 2.34 -3.74
N PHE A 204 9.88 3.55 -4.25
CA PHE A 204 9.89 4.77 -3.44
C PHE A 204 8.57 5.01 -2.72
N THR A 205 7.43 4.72 -3.36
CA THR A 205 6.09 5.01 -2.82
C THR A 205 5.74 4.15 -1.61
N MET A 206 6.44 3.02 -1.43
CA MET A 206 6.29 2.07 -0.34
C MET A 206 7.60 1.83 0.44
N TYR A 207 8.61 2.67 0.24
CA TYR A 207 9.92 2.42 0.83
C TYR A 207 9.92 2.62 2.34
N SER A 208 10.56 1.69 3.06
CA SER A 208 10.88 1.82 4.47
C SER A 208 12.19 1.08 4.75
N GLY A 209 13.25 1.82 5.03
CA GLY A 209 14.59 1.23 5.17
C GLY A 209 15.59 2.13 5.86
N ASN A 210 16.62 1.53 6.46
CA ASN A 210 17.72 2.24 7.10
C ASN A 210 18.84 2.52 6.10
N ILE A 211 19.28 3.77 6.00
CA ILE A 211 20.33 4.24 5.08
C ILE A 211 21.48 4.78 5.91
N ASN A 212 22.70 4.30 5.67
CA ASN A 212 23.87 4.74 6.45
C ASN A 212 24.21 6.21 6.18
N ALA A 213 25.01 6.80 7.06
CA ALA A 213 25.48 8.18 6.91
C ALA A 213 26.25 8.38 5.60
N GLY A 214 25.84 9.36 4.80
CA GLY A 214 26.44 9.66 3.50
C GLY A 214 26.21 8.61 2.41
N GLU A 215 25.39 7.58 2.66
CA GLU A 215 25.06 6.55 1.68
C GLU A 215 23.97 7.04 0.73
N SER A 216 24.10 6.64 -0.54
CA SER A 216 23.07 6.82 -1.57
C SER A 216 22.50 5.48 -1.98
N ILE A 217 21.18 5.41 -2.12
CA ILE A 217 20.46 4.26 -2.65
C ILE A 217 19.65 4.67 -3.88
N ASP A 218 19.41 3.73 -4.79
CA ASP A 218 18.58 3.95 -5.97
C ASP A 218 17.19 3.32 -5.76
N LEU A 219 16.13 4.12 -5.95
CA LEU A 219 14.72 3.75 -5.85
C LEU A 219 14.00 4.12 -7.15
N VAL A 220 12.77 3.63 -7.32
CA VAL A 220 11.96 3.88 -8.52
C VAL A 220 10.54 4.29 -8.17
N MET A 221 9.96 5.10 -9.05
CA MET A 221 8.51 5.35 -9.11
C MET A 221 8.01 4.85 -10.45
N LEU A 222 6.93 4.05 -10.42
CA LEU A 222 6.38 3.40 -11.60
C LEU A 222 5.05 4.03 -11.98
N VAL A 223 4.80 4.25 -13.26
CA VAL A 223 3.53 4.75 -13.80
C VAL A 223 3.13 3.94 -15.02
N ASP A 224 1.84 3.58 -15.07
CA ASP A 224 1.20 3.04 -16.27
C ASP A 224 0.93 4.21 -17.22
N LEU A 225 1.71 4.34 -18.30
CA LEU A 225 1.66 5.49 -19.21
C LEU A 225 1.23 5.07 -20.62
N PRO A 226 0.24 5.73 -21.25
CA PRO A 226 -0.14 5.43 -22.63
C PRO A 226 1.04 5.53 -23.59
N GLU A 227 1.17 4.60 -24.53
CA GLU A 227 2.30 4.58 -25.48
C GLU A 227 2.46 5.90 -26.26
N SER A 228 1.36 6.61 -26.51
CA SER A 228 1.39 7.92 -27.19
C SER A 228 2.08 9.03 -26.40
N GLU A 229 2.22 8.86 -25.08
CA GLU A 229 2.88 9.80 -24.18
C GLU A 229 4.34 9.38 -23.86
N CYS A 230 4.78 8.20 -24.29
CA CYS A 230 6.14 7.69 -24.11
C CYS A 230 7.13 8.35 -25.10
N VAL A 231 7.45 9.61 -24.84
CA VAL A 231 8.44 10.40 -25.59
C VAL A 231 9.59 10.80 -24.67
N GLU A 232 10.65 11.38 -25.22
CA GLU A 232 11.75 11.95 -24.41
C GLU A 232 11.19 12.94 -23.37
N VAL A 233 11.69 12.84 -22.13
CA VAL A 233 11.17 13.59 -20.98
C VAL A 233 12.10 14.76 -20.71
N ASP A 234 11.63 15.96 -21.03
CA ASP A 234 12.31 17.23 -20.74
C ASP A 234 11.89 17.78 -19.37
N ASP A 235 10.61 17.60 -19.02
CA ASP A 235 10.03 18.05 -17.76
C ASP A 235 9.31 16.91 -17.05
N LEU A 236 9.56 16.74 -15.75
CA LEU A 236 8.90 15.73 -14.92
C LEU A 236 8.40 16.37 -13.62
N ASP A 237 7.08 16.52 -13.50
CA ASP A 237 6.46 17.11 -12.31
C ASP A 237 5.91 16.03 -11.39
N LEU A 238 6.14 16.22 -10.09
CA LEU A 238 5.57 15.40 -9.04
C LEU A 238 4.50 16.18 -8.29
N ASN A 239 3.30 15.61 -8.22
CA ASN A 239 2.25 16.05 -7.31
C ASN A 239 2.16 15.10 -6.12
N ILE A 240 2.18 15.67 -4.92
CA ILE A 240 2.21 14.93 -3.66
C ILE A 240 0.97 15.32 -2.88
N LYS A 241 0.25 14.34 -2.36
CA LYS A 241 -0.79 14.52 -1.36
C LYS A 241 -0.35 13.88 -0.04
N TYR A 242 -0.16 14.70 0.98
CA TYR A 242 0.32 14.29 2.30
C TYR A 242 -0.36 15.14 3.38
N ASN A 243 -0.76 14.54 4.50
CA ASN A 243 -1.46 15.20 5.62
C ASN A 243 -2.68 16.06 5.23
N GLY A 244 -3.37 15.71 4.13
CA GLY A 244 -4.53 16.46 3.63
C GLY A 244 -4.19 17.67 2.77
N GLU A 245 -2.91 18.00 2.62
CA GLU A 245 -2.40 19.06 1.76
C GLU A 245 -1.93 18.51 0.41
N SER A 246 -1.71 19.40 -0.56
CA SER A 246 -1.19 19.03 -1.88
C SER A 246 -0.09 19.99 -2.29
N GLY A 247 1.08 19.44 -2.60
CA GLY A 247 2.25 20.15 -3.09
C GLY A 247 2.62 19.71 -4.50
N ARG A 248 3.37 20.56 -5.20
CA ARG A 248 4.02 20.23 -6.48
C ARG A 248 5.50 20.54 -6.43
N CYS A 249 6.31 19.69 -7.00
CA CYS A 249 7.73 19.93 -7.21
C CYS A 249 8.14 19.40 -8.60
N SER A 250 9.08 20.07 -9.25
CA SER A 250 9.73 19.52 -10.45
C SER A 250 10.84 18.57 -10.01
N LEU A 251 10.88 17.39 -10.63
CA LEU A 251 11.94 16.39 -10.49
C LEU A 251 12.98 16.49 -11.60
N ILE A 252 12.56 16.93 -12.79
CA ILE A 252 13.40 17.23 -13.96
C ILE A 252 12.83 18.50 -14.60
N GLY A 253 13.68 19.47 -14.91
CA GLY A 253 13.25 20.75 -15.49
C GLY A 253 12.91 21.82 -14.44
N GLU A 254 12.42 22.98 -14.88
CA GLU A 254 11.92 24.05 -14.01
C GLU A 254 10.38 24.03 -14.00
N LEU A 255 9.75 24.32 -12.84
CA LEU A 255 8.29 24.45 -12.69
C LEU A 255 7.70 25.64 -13.47
#